data_AF-A0AAV2QPT1-F1
#
_entry.id   AF-A0AAV2QPT1-F1
#
_cell.length_a   1.000
_cell.length_b   1.000
_cell.length_c   1.000
_cell.angle_alpha   90.00
_cell.angle_beta   90.00
_cell.angle_gamma   90.00
#
_symmetry.space_group_name_H-M   'P 1'
#
loop_
_entity.id
_entity.type
_entity.pdbx_description
1 polymer ?
#
loop_
_entity_poly.entity_id
_entity_poly.type
_entity_poly.pdbx_seq_one_letter_code
_entity_poly.pdbx_strand_id
1 'polypeptide(L)'
;MDSDDQEVFEIVDFTTASEWERFIAAVEEALHEWCLIGERSLPNLTKGELATAKWTEKTVTVKFADFPFNMTYHSVINESIESPPEESEPSIDIDDEDEAEKLPQALADMMDRENDFPARAHCLVRWYGLREFITLAPINVHQPITCPSKSKLLLSSLTIAANNTSW
;
A
#
# COMPACT_ATOMS: atom_id res chain seq x y z
N MET A 1 43.09 -20.15 42.12
CA MET A 1 42.81 -18.71 42.28
C MET A 1 42.12 -18.31 41.00
N ASP A 2 40.89 -17.87 41.16
CA ASP A 2 39.86 -17.73 40.15
C ASP A 2 40.30 -16.84 38.98
N SER A 3 40.13 -17.37 37.77
CA SER A 3 40.12 -16.56 36.57
C SER A 3 38.75 -15.92 36.51
N ASP A 4 38.66 -14.66 36.97
CA ASP A 4 37.48 -13.83 36.78
C ASP A 4 37.25 -13.67 35.26
N ASP A 5 36.35 -14.48 34.73
CA ASP A 5 35.71 -14.28 33.43
C ASP A 5 34.95 -12.96 33.51
N GLN A 6 35.65 -11.88 33.19
CA GLN A 6 35.14 -10.53 33.17
C GLN A 6 34.05 -10.47 32.07
N GLU A 7 32.79 -10.64 32.48
CA GLU A 7 31.61 -10.56 31.64
C GLU A 7 31.65 -9.23 30.87
N VAL A 8 32.09 -9.28 29.62
CA VAL A 8 32.04 -8.15 28.70
C VAL A 8 30.57 -7.99 28.36
N PHE A 9 29.89 -7.12 29.10
CA PHE A 9 28.52 -6.75 28.77
C PHE A 9 28.51 -6.10 27.39
N GLU A 10 27.86 -6.75 26.43
CA GLU A 10 27.55 -6.17 25.13
C GLU A 10 26.58 -5.00 25.38
N ILE A 11 27.05 -3.77 25.13
CA ILE A 11 26.19 -2.59 25.22
C ILE A 11 25.27 -2.64 24.00
N VAL A 12 24.04 -3.10 24.21
CA VAL A 12 23.00 -3.10 23.18
C VAL A 12 22.45 -1.67 23.06
N ASP A 13 22.65 -1.04 21.90
CA ASP A 13 22.16 0.30 21.62
C ASP A 13 20.71 0.26 21.10
N PHE A 14 19.76 0.57 21.98
CA PHE A 14 18.32 0.68 21.66
C PHE A 14 17.92 2.05 21.06
N THR A 15 18.87 2.94 20.80
CA THR A 15 18.60 4.24 20.17
C THR A 15 18.72 4.18 18.65
N THR A 16 19.28 3.10 18.11
CA THR A 16 19.30 2.84 16.66
C THR A 16 18.00 2.18 16.22
N ALA A 17 17.41 2.67 15.13
CA ALA A 17 16.23 2.05 14.53
C ALA A 17 16.52 0.60 14.17
N SER A 18 15.65 -0.32 14.55
CA SER A 18 15.69 -1.72 14.17
C SER A 18 15.49 -1.90 12.66
N GLU A 19 15.87 -3.06 12.11
CA GLU A 19 15.61 -3.39 10.70
C GLU A 19 14.12 -3.35 10.36
N TRP A 20 13.27 -3.68 11.34
CA TRP A 20 11.82 -3.61 11.20
C TRP A 20 11.31 -2.18 11.11
N GLU A 21 11.78 -1.28 11.99
CA GLU A 21 11.41 0.14 11.94
C GLU A 21 11.92 0.80 10.65
N ARG A 22 13.14 0.48 10.20
CA ARG A 22 13.66 0.97 8.92
C ARG A 22 12.82 0.48 7.73
N PHE A 23 12.33 -0.77 7.78
CA PHE A 23 11.45 -1.30 6.75
C PHE A 23 10.10 -0.57 6.72
N ILE A 24 9.48 -0.35 7.88
CA ILE A 24 8.22 0.41 7.98
C ILE A 24 8.41 1.83 7.45
N ALA A 25 9.47 2.53 7.88
CA ALA A 25 9.76 3.88 7.42
C ALA A 25 9.95 3.96 5.89
N ALA A 26 10.61 2.97 5.28
CA ALA A 26 10.77 2.91 3.82
C ALA A 26 9.43 2.67 3.07
N VAL A 27 8.51 1.91 3.69
CA VAL A 27 7.14 1.74 3.15
C VAL A 27 6.36 3.05 3.28
N GLU A 28 6.41 3.72 4.44
CA GLU A 28 5.75 5.00 4.66
C GLU A 28 6.25 6.07 3.68
N GLU A 29 7.58 6.16 3.48
CA GLU A 29 8.19 7.06 2.51
C GLU A 29 7.66 6.82 1.09
N ALA A 30 7.51 5.56 0.68
CA ALA A 30 6.93 5.22 -0.61
C ALA A 30 5.45 5.67 -0.73
N LEU A 31 4.65 5.47 0.33
CA LEU A 31 3.24 5.92 0.35
C LEU A 31 3.13 7.45 0.28
N HIS A 32 4.02 8.16 0.98
CA HIS A 32 4.14 9.61 0.93
C HIS A 32 4.54 10.10 -0.48
N GLU A 33 5.58 9.52 -1.08
CA GLU A 33 6.07 9.87 -2.42
C GLU A 33 5.01 9.62 -3.50
N TRP A 34 4.17 8.60 -3.31
CA TRP A 34 3.10 8.27 -4.25
C TRP A 34 1.81 9.08 -4.04
N CYS A 35 1.78 9.99 -3.05
CA CYS A 35 0.63 10.80 -2.68
C CYS A 35 -0.63 9.97 -2.35
N LEU A 36 -0.44 8.84 -1.65
CA LEU A 36 -1.53 7.92 -1.29
C LEU A 36 -2.15 8.23 0.07
N ILE A 37 -1.85 9.40 0.61
CA ILE A 37 -2.14 9.78 2.00
C ILE A 37 -3.35 10.70 2.04
N GLY A 38 -4.25 10.43 2.98
CA GLY A 38 -5.48 11.19 3.17
C GLY A 38 -6.66 10.64 2.36
N GLU A 39 -7.81 11.26 2.57
CA GLU A 39 -9.07 10.79 2.01
C GLU A 39 -9.14 11.12 0.51
N ARG A 40 -9.21 10.08 -0.33
CA ARG A 40 -9.34 10.21 -1.77
C ARG A 40 -10.65 9.57 -2.20
N SER A 41 -11.58 10.40 -2.65
CA SER A 41 -12.81 9.95 -3.29
C SER A 41 -12.60 10.04 -4.80
N LEU A 42 -12.73 8.91 -5.49
CA LEU A 42 -12.64 8.86 -6.93
C LEU A 42 -14.05 8.67 -7.52
N PRO A 43 -14.35 9.29 -8.67
CA PRO A 43 -15.65 9.13 -9.30
C PRO A 43 -15.89 7.66 -9.63
N ASN A 44 -17.14 7.21 -9.53
CA ASN A 44 -17.46 5.81 -9.87
C ASN A 44 -17.07 5.49 -11.31
N LEU A 45 -16.50 4.30 -11.49
CA LEU A 45 -16.11 3.81 -12.81
C LEU A 45 -17.35 3.43 -13.61
N THR A 46 -17.27 3.61 -14.91
CA THR A 46 -18.29 3.14 -15.83
C THR A 46 -18.03 1.70 -16.26
N LYS A 47 -19.08 1.03 -16.72
CA LYS A 47 -18.98 -0.37 -17.15
C LYS A 47 -17.90 -0.57 -18.20
N GLY A 48 -16.95 -1.46 -17.90
CA GLY A 48 -15.88 -1.83 -18.82
C GLY A 48 -14.72 -0.85 -18.88
N GLU A 49 -14.74 0.22 -18.07
CA GLU A 49 -13.67 1.21 -18.01
C GLU A 49 -12.34 0.59 -17.62
N LEU A 50 -12.33 -0.31 -16.63
CA LEU A 50 -11.13 -1.06 -16.22
C LEU A 50 -10.49 -1.88 -17.35
N ALA A 51 -11.25 -2.26 -18.38
CA ALA A 51 -10.73 -3.02 -19.53
C ALA A 51 -10.07 -2.13 -20.60
N THR A 52 -10.39 -0.83 -20.62
CA THR A 52 -9.85 0.15 -21.58
C THR A 52 -8.97 1.22 -20.93
N ALA A 53 -8.95 1.27 -19.60
CA ALA A 53 -8.18 2.20 -18.81
C ALA A 53 -6.67 2.12 -19.12
N LYS A 54 -6.02 3.27 -19.11
CA LYS A 54 -4.56 3.35 -19.12
C LYS A 54 -4.07 3.18 -17.68
N TRP A 55 -3.08 2.33 -17.49
CA TRP A 55 -2.49 2.03 -16.18
C TRP A 55 -1.12 2.70 -16.05
N THR A 56 -0.81 3.16 -14.84
CA THR A 56 0.52 3.61 -14.45
C THR A 56 1.05 2.75 -13.31
N GLU A 57 2.37 2.57 -13.29
CA GLU A 57 3.07 1.78 -12.29
C GLU A 57 4.23 2.60 -11.71
N LYS A 58 4.32 2.67 -10.39
CA LYS A 58 5.48 3.21 -9.66
C LYS A 58 6.08 2.10 -8.83
N THR A 59 7.40 1.87 -8.95
CA THR A 59 8.09 0.79 -8.23
C THR A 59 9.23 1.34 -7.40
N VAL A 60 9.32 0.90 -6.16
CA VAL A 60 10.46 1.15 -5.27
C VAL A 60 10.97 -0.17 -4.68
N THR A 61 12.26 -0.23 -4.39
CA THR A 61 12.86 -1.36 -3.68
C THR A 61 12.93 -1.07 -2.18
N VAL A 62 12.20 -1.84 -1.39
CA VAL A 62 12.25 -1.82 0.08
C VAL A 62 12.95 -3.08 0.59
N LYS A 63 13.59 -2.99 1.77
CA LYS A 63 14.37 -4.11 2.32
C LYS A 63 14.01 -4.36 3.77
N PHE A 64 13.72 -5.61 4.10
CA PHE A 64 13.66 -6.07 5.48
C PHE A 64 14.93 -6.86 5.76
N ALA A 65 15.81 -6.33 6.62
CA ALA A 65 17.17 -6.84 6.78
C ALA A 65 17.88 -6.95 5.41
N ASP A 66 18.42 -8.13 5.11
CA ASP A 66 19.08 -8.44 3.82
C ASP A 66 18.12 -8.90 2.72
N PHE A 67 16.80 -8.89 2.96
CA PHE A 67 15.82 -9.41 2.01
C PHE A 67 15.10 -8.28 1.26
N PRO A 68 15.37 -8.11 -0.04
CA PRO A 68 14.77 -7.03 -0.83
C PRO A 68 13.43 -7.44 -1.46
N PHE A 69 12.52 -6.47 -1.53
CA PHE A 69 11.22 -6.57 -2.16
C PHE A 69 11.03 -5.43 -3.17
N ASN A 70 10.30 -5.70 -4.25
CA ASN A 70 9.71 -4.67 -5.08
C ASN A 70 8.32 -4.35 -4.53
N MET A 71 8.15 -3.11 -4.10
CA MET A 71 6.84 -2.54 -3.79
C MET A 71 6.41 -1.78 -5.04
N THR A 72 5.32 -2.22 -5.66
CA THR A 72 4.78 -1.63 -6.90
C THR A 72 3.37 -1.13 -6.67
N TYR A 73 3.18 0.16 -6.87
CA TYR A 73 1.88 0.81 -6.91
C TYR A 73 1.32 0.79 -8.32
N HIS A 74 0.09 0.30 -8.45
CA HIS A 74 -0.66 0.17 -9.69
C HIS A 74 -1.90 1.06 -9.60
N SER A 75 -2.12 1.94 -10.58
CA SER A 75 -3.35 2.72 -10.64
C SER A 75 -3.81 3.00 -12.06
N VAL A 76 -5.12 3.16 -12.23
CA VAL A 76 -5.68 3.79 -13.42
C VAL A 76 -5.23 5.25 -13.48
N ILE A 77 -4.79 5.70 -14.65
CA ILE A 77 -4.47 7.10 -14.91
C ILE A 77 -5.81 7.85 -14.98
N ASN A 78 -6.10 8.64 -13.96
CA ASN A 78 -7.17 9.64 -14.01
C ASN A 78 -6.55 10.99 -14.35
N GLU A 79 -7.00 11.60 -15.45
CA GLU A 79 -6.53 12.92 -15.92
C GLU A 79 -6.76 14.03 -14.87
N SER A 80 -7.59 13.79 -13.84
CA SER A 80 -7.80 14.70 -12.72
C SER A 80 -6.74 14.66 -11.61
N ILE A 81 -5.90 13.61 -11.54
CA ILE A 81 -4.92 13.40 -10.44
C ILE A 81 -3.51 13.92 -10.81
N GLU A 82 -3.23 14.18 -12.08
CA GLU A 82 -1.93 14.72 -12.52
C GLU A 82 -1.75 16.23 -12.25
N SER A 83 -2.81 16.91 -11.82
CA SER A 83 -2.73 18.27 -11.29
C SER A 83 -2.13 18.24 -9.88
N PRO A 84 -1.25 19.19 -9.48
CA PRO A 84 -0.93 19.37 -8.06
C PRO A 84 -2.22 19.51 -7.26
N PRO A 85 -2.24 19.14 -5.97
CA PRO A 85 -3.40 19.37 -5.13
C PRO A 85 -3.64 20.88 -5.03
N GLU A 86 -4.46 21.42 -5.93
CA GLU A 86 -5.19 22.65 -5.63
C GLU A 86 -6.06 22.30 -4.45
N GLU A 87 -6.00 23.13 -3.40
CA GLU A 87 -6.85 23.03 -2.21
C GLU A 87 -8.28 22.81 -2.70
N SER A 88 -8.76 21.57 -2.59
CA SER A 88 -10.06 21.18 -3.08
C SER A 88 -11.08 22.00 -2.31
N GLU A 89 -11.72 22.96 -2.99
CA GLU A 89 -12.86 23.66 -2.40
C GLU A 89 -13.89 22.61 -1.97
N PRO A 90 -14.49 22.77 -0.78
CA PRO A 90 -15.46 21.82 -0.28
C PRO A 90 -16.60 21.71 -1.29
N SER A 91 -16.78 20.54 -1.88
CA SER A 91 -17.98 20.24 -2.66
C SER A 91 -19.17 20.32 -1.70
N ILE A 92 -19.99 21.35 -1.87
CA ILE A 92 -21.26 21.47 -1.17
C ILE A 92 -22.23 20.51 -1.85
N ASP A 93 -22.12 19.23 -1.51
CA ASP A 93 -23.16 18.24 -1.81
C ASP A 93 -24.24 18.39 -0.73
N ILE A 94 -25.27 19.17 -1.06
CA ILE A 94 -26.55 19.11 -0.36
C ILE A 94 -27.22 17.82 -0.82
N ASP A 95 -27.16 16.78 -0.01
CA ASP A 95 -28.26 15.83 0.15
C ASP A 95 -28.12 15.13 1.52
N ASP A 96 -28.94 15.60 2.45
CA ASP A 96 -29.33 14.90 3.68
C ASP A 96 -30.11 13.64 3.30
N GLU A 97 -29.47 12.46 3.34
CA GLU A 97 -30.13 11.17 3.60
C GLU A 97 -29.05 10.10 3.89
N ASP A 98 -28.97 9.73 5.18
CA ASP A 98 -28.10 8.72 5.79
C ASP A 98 -26.58 8.97 5.74
N GLU A 99 -25.98 9.37 6.88
CA GLU A 99 -24.57 9.07 7.20
C GLU A 99 -24.38 7.55 7.35
N ALA A 100 -24.73 6.78 6.32
CA ALA A 100 -24.21 5.44 6.18
C ALA A 100 -22.69 5.57 6.03
N GLU A 101 -21.94 4.85 6.87
CA GLU A 101 -20.47 4.80 6.80
C GLU A 101 -20.03 4.66 5.33
N LYS A 102 -19.50 5.75 4.74
CA LYS A 102 -19.00 5.72 3.38
C LYS A 102 -17.89 4.68 3.34
N LEU A 103 -18.09 3.64 2.52
CA LEU A 103 -17.12 2.57 2.40
C LEU A 103 -15.79 3.14 1.89
N PRO A 104 -14.64 2.65 2.39
CA PRO A 104 -13.35 2.91 1.77
C PRO A 104 -13.41 2.66 0.26
N GLN A 105 -12.77 3.51 -0.55
CA GLN A 105 -12.85 3.45 -2.02
C GLN A 105 -12.56 2.05 -2.56
N ALA A 106 -11.55 1.36 -2.02
CA ALA A 106 -11.22 0.00 -2.43
C ALA A 106 -12.37 -1.00 -2.17
N LEU A 107 -13.09 -0.86 -1.06
CA LEU A 107 -14.25 -1.69 -0.75
C LEU A 107 -15.45 -1.34 -1.63
N ALA A 108 -15.67 -0.06 -1.92
CA ALA A 108 -16.70 0.39 -2.86
C ALA A 108 -16.44 -0.21 -4.27
N ASP A 109 -15.18 -0.18 -4.73
CA ASP A 109 -14.77 -0.75 -6.01
C ASP A 109 -15.00 -2.26 -6.09
N MET A 110 -14.63 -2.98 -5.02
CA MET A 110 -14.83 -4.43 -4.92
C MET A 110 -16.30 -4.84 -4.90
N MET A 111 -17.19 -3.95 -4.46
CA MET A 111 -18.63 -4.19 -4.39
C MET A 111 -19.38 -3.71 -5.64
N ASP A 112 -18.73 -2.94 -6.52
CA ASP A 112 -19.32 -2.45 -7.76
C ASP A 112 -19.25 -3.49 -8.88
N ARG A 113 -20.40 -4.08 -9.18
CA ARG A 113 -20.61 -5.04 -10.27
C ARG A 113 -20.20 -4.54 -11.65
N GLU A 114 -20.07 -3.23 -11.88
CA GLU A 114 -19.61 -2.68 -13.16
C GLU A 114 -18.09 -2.85 -13.35
N ASN A 115 -17.35 -3.11 -12.27
CA ASN A 115 -15.92 -3.41 -12.25
C ASN A 115 -15.61 -4.91 -12.44
N ASP A 116 -16.63 -5.77 -12.45
CA ASP A 116 -16.47 -7.21 -12.51
C ASP A 116 -16.00 -7.70 -13.90
N PHE A 117 -15.10 -8.67 -13.89
CA PHE A 117 -14.64 -9.43 -15.07
C PHE A 117 -14.16 -8.61 -16.28
N PRO A 118 -13.27 -7.61 -16.11
CA PRO A 118 -12.66 -6.91 -17.24
C PRO A 118 -11.94 -7.89 -18.16
N ALA A 119 -12.26 -7.83 -19.46
CA ALA A 119 -11.73 -8.76 -20.45
C ALA A 119 -10.20 -8.68 -20.54
N ARG A 120 -9.62 -7.48 -20.37
CA ARG A 120 -8.19 -7.20 -20.48
C ARG A 120 -7.71 -6.34 -19.32
N ALA A 121 -7.27 -6.97 -18.24
CA ALA A 121 -6.67 -6.27 -17.10
C ALA A 121 -5.66 -7.16 -16.37
N HIS A 122 -4.89 -6.56 -15.46
CA HIS A 122 -4.07 -7.27 -14.48
C HIS A 122 -4.92 -8.28 -13.69
N CYS A 123 -4.33 -9.38 -13.23
CA CYS A 123 -5.11 -10.47 -12.61
C CYS A 123 -5.88 -10.02 -11.37
N LEU A 124 -5.26 -9.19 -10.51
CA LEU A 124 -5.92 -8.65 -9.31
C LEU A 124 -7.10 -7.75 -9.66
N VAL A 125 -7.00 -6.95 -10.72
CA VAL A 125 -8.11 -6.12 -11.22
C VAL A 125 -9.24 -7.01 -11.70
N ARG A 126 -8.92 -8.10 -12.42
CA ARG A 126 -9.94 -9.04 -12.90
C ARG A 126 -10.62 -9.82 -11.77
N TRP A 127 -9.89 -10.11 -10.69
CA TRP A 127 -10.40 -10.91 -9.57
C TRP A 127 -11.15 -10.08 -8.54
N TYR A 128 -10.79 -8.80 -8.37
CA TYR A 128 -11.30 -7.96 -7.28
C TYR A 128 -11.92 -6.64 -7.75
N GLY A 129 -11.90 -6.28 -9.04
CA GLY A 129 -12.50 -5.04 -9.53
C GLY A 129 -11.79 -3.76 -9.08
N LEU A 130 -10.54 -3.85 -8.64
CA LEU A 130 -9.79 -2.72 -8.08
C LEU A 130 -9.26 -1.77 -9.17
N ARG A 131 -9.40 -0.46 -8.96
CA ARG A 131 -8.79 0.58 -9.83
C ARG A 131 -7.37 0.97 -9.41
N GLU A 132 -7.00 0.62 -8.18
CA GLU A 132 -5.77 1.04 -7.53
C GLU A 132 -5.36 -0.02 -6.49
N PHE A 133 -4.09 -0.43 -6.47
CA PHE A 133 -3.58 -1.36 -5.47
C PHE A 133 -2.05 -1.35 -5.40
N ILE A 134 -1.51 -1.84 -4.29
CA ILE A 134 -0.07 -2.01 -4.09
C ILE A 134 0.25 -3.51 -4.02
N THR A 135 1.35 -3.90 -4.65
CA THR A 135 1.91 -5.25 -4.56
C THR A 135 3.28 -5.20 -3.91
N LEU A 136 3.56 -6.16 -3.03
CA LEU A 136 4.88 -6.36 -2.43
C LEU A 136 5.37 -7.76 -2.79
N ALA A 137 6.40 -7.84 -3.62
CA ALA A 137 6.93 -9.11 -4.12
C ALA A 137 8.44 -9.23 -3.84
N PRO A 138 8.95 -10.40 -3.42
CA PRO A 138 10.38 -10.65 -3.36
C PRO A 138 11.05 -10.36 -4.70
N ILE A 139 12.20 -9.68 -4.70
CA ILE A 139 12.96 -9.48 -5.93
C ILE A 139 13.50 -10.82 -6.46
N ASN A 140 13.91 -11.71 -5.55
CA ASN A 140 14.38 -13.03 -5.92
C ASN A 140 13.20 -14.01 -6.01
N VAL A 141 12.81 -14.35 -7.24
CA VAL A 141 11.74 -15.31 -7.55
C VAL A 141 11.97 -16.71 -6.97
N HIS A 142 13.23 -17.08 -6.67
CA HIS A 142 13.57 -18.36 -6.06
C HIS A 142 13.43 -18.37 -4.53
N GLN A 143 13.14 -17.22 -3.91
CA GLN A 143 12.91 -17.09 -2.48
C GLN A 143 11.49 -16.57 -2.21
N PRO A 144 10.45 -17.35 -2.54
CA PRO A 144 9.07 -16.94 -2.28
C PRO A 144 8.78 -16.86 -0.78
N ILE A 145 7.78 -16.05 -0.42
CA ILE A 145 7.27 -15.95 0.95
C ILE A 145 6.37 -17.16 1.22
N THR A 146 6.96 -18.30 1.56
CA THR A 146 6.22 -19.53 1.89
C THR A 146 6.00 -19.73 3.37
N CYS A 147 6.71 -18.96 4.20
CA CYS A 147 6.65 -19.08 5.65
C CYS A 147 5.49 -18.22 6.21
N PRO A 148 4.56 -18.80 6.97
CA PRO A 148 3.44 -18.05 7.56
C PRO A 148 3.87 -16.92 8.48
N SER A 149 4.93 -17.11 9.27
CA SER A 149 5.44 -16.06 10.17
C SER A 149 6.01 -14.87 9.39
N LYS A 150 6.76 -15.12 8.31
CA LYS A 150 7.24 -14.05 7.41
C LYS A 150 6.09 -13.30 6.76
N SER A 151 5.06 -14.03 6.31
CA SER A 151 3.86 -13.43 5.71
C SER A 151 3.13 -12.52 6.69
N LYS A 152 2.94 -12.97 7.94
CA LYS A 152 2.30 -12.19 9.01
C LYS A 152 3.12 -10.98 9.42
N LEU A 153 4.45 -11.11 9.47
CA LEU A 153 5.35 -10.00 9.76
C LEU A 153 5.21 -8.91 8.70
N LEU A 154 5.28 -9.27 7.41
CA LEU A 154 5.11 -8.32 6.31
C LEU A 154 3.73 -7.66 6.33
N LEU A 155 2.68 -8.45 6.52
CA LEU A 155 1.32 -7.93 6.65
C LEU A 155 1.22 -6.93 7.81
N SER A 156 1.72 -7.30 9.00
CA SER A 156 1.72 -6.41 10.16
C SER A 156 2.48 -5.12 9.90
N SER A 157 3.65 -5.18 9.26
CA SER A 157 4.43 -3.99 8.91
C SER A 157 3.69 -3.08 7.94
N LEU A 158 3.06 -3.65 6.90
CA LEU A 158 2.25 -2.89 5.94
C LEU A 158 1.02 -2.26 6.62
N THR A 159 0.36 -2.97 7.53
CA THR A 159 -0.78 -2.43 8.30
C THR A 159 -0.35 -1.28 9.20
N ILE A 160 0.82 -1.37 9.84
CA ILE A 160 1.34 -0.27 10.66
C ILE A 160 1.65 0.94 9.80
N ALA A 161 2.35 0.76 8.68
CA ALA A 161 2.65 1.85 7.76
C ALA A 161 1.36 2.52 7.26
N ALA A 162 0.37 1.73 6.81
CA ALA A 162 -0.93 2.22 6.36
C ALA A 162 -1.64 3.07 7.43
N ASN A 163 -1.70 2.58 8.67
CA ASN A 163 -2.31 3.29 9.79
C ASN A 163 -1.56 4.58 10.14
N ASN A 164 -0.22 4.57 10.09
CA ASN A 164 0.60 5.75 10.36
C ASN A 164 0.43 6.83 9.29
N THR A 165 0.16 6.43 8.05
CA THR A 165 -0.06 7.34 6.92
C THR A 165 -1.53 7.64 6.64
N SER A 166 -2.48 7.20 7.47
CA SER A 166 -3.92 7.36 7.24
C SER A 166 -4.38 6.91 5.84
N TRP A 167 -3.86 5.77 5.37
CA TRP A 167 -4.27 5.11 4.13
C TRP A 167 -5.35 4.06 4.39
#